data_AF-A0A1M5NAF1-F1
#
_entry.id   AF-A0A1M5NAF1-F1
#
_cell.length_a   1.000
_cell.length_b   1.000
_cell.length_c   1.000
_cell.angle_alpha   90.00
_cell.angle_beta   90.00
_cell.angle_gamma   90.00
#
_symmetry.space_group_name_H-M   'P 1'
#
loop_
_entity.id
_entity.type
_entity.pdbx_description
1 polymer ?
#
loop_
_entity_poly.entity_id
_entity_poly.type
_entity_poly.pdbx_seq_one_letter_code
_entity_poly.pdbx_strand_id
1 'polypeptide(L)' 'MKNLKKLDKGQLKSISGAGAIKLPEPEFCMYYCNGTVVCATCSDDFKCPDNTM' A
#
# COMPACT_ATOMS: atom_id res chain seq x y z
N MET A 1 -28.34 1.66 5.09
CA MET A 1 -27.14 0.84 4.81
C MET A 1 -27.18 0.42 3.35
N LYS A 2 -26.18 0.76 2.54
CA LYS A 2 -26.14 0.36 1.12
C LYS A 2 -25.71 -1.10 1.05
N ASN A 3 -26.57 -1.98 0.52
CA ASN A 3 -26.22 -3.37 0.26
C ASN A 3 -25.14 -3.42 -0.82
N LEU A 4 -23.89 -3.63 -0.40
CA LEU A 4 -22.77 -3.81 -1.32
C LEU A 4 -22.92 -5.18 -2.00
N LYS A 5 -23.19 -5.15 -3.30
CA LYS A 5 -23.36 -6.36 -4.12
C LYS A 5 -22.02 -7.10 -4.15
N LYS A 6 -22.02 -8.37 -3.72
CA LYS A 6 -20.83 -9.22 -3.72
C LYS A 6 -20.41 -9.45 -5.17
N LEU A 7 -19.21 -9.00 -5.54
CA LEU A 7 -18.69 -9.13 -6.90
C LEU A 7 -18.21 -10.55 -7.14
N ASP A 8 -18.52 -11.10 -8.33
CA ASP A 8 -18.05 -12.42 -8.74
C ASP A 8 -16.52 -12.44 -8.99
N LYS A 9 -15.91 -13.63 -8.96
CA LYS A 9 -14.47 -13.82 -9.20
C LYS A 9 -14.02 -13.26 -10.56
N GLY A 10 -14.85 -13.33 -11.60
CA GLY A 10 -14.57 -12.69 -12.88
C GLY A 10 -14.58 -11.16 -12.79
N GLN A 11 -15.50 -10.61 -12.01
CA GLN A 11 -15.59 -9.16 -11.80
C GLN A 11 -14.39 -8.66 -10.99
N LEU A 12 -13.98 -9.36 -9.94
CA LEU A 12 -12.78 -9.04 -9.15
C LEU A 12 -11.53 -8.95 -10.03
N LYS A 13 -11.37 -9.85 -11.00
CA LYS A 13 -10.25 -9.82 -11.96
C LYS A 13 -10.34 -8.63 -12.93
N SER A 14 -11.55 -8.19 -13.25
CA SER A 14 -11.79 -7.02 -14.11
C SER A 14 -11.72 -5.68 -13.36
N ILE A 15 -11.68 -5.70 -12.02
CA ILE A 15 -11.36 -4.53 -11.20
C ILE A 15 -9.85 -4.32 -11.31
N SER A 16 -9.43 -3.77 -12.43
CA SER A 16 -8.13 -3.15 -12.58
C SER A 16 -8.12 -1.92 -11.67
N GLY A 17 -7.63 -2.08 -10.45
CA GLY A 17 -7.27 -0.95 -9.60
C GLY A 17 -6.26 -0.09 -10.36
N ALA A 18 -6.65 1.15 -10.66
CA ALA A 18 -5.78 2.26 -11.09
C ALA A 18 -4.85 2.04 -12.31
N GLY A 19 -5.05 1.01 -13.15
CA GLY A 19 -4.18 0.75 -14.32
C GLY A 19 -4.17 1.83 -15.43
N ALA A 20 -4.96 2.90 -15.29
CA ALA A 20 -5.02 4.02 -16.23
C ALA A 20 -4.58 5.38 -15.63
N ILE A 21 -4.31 5.42 -14.32
CA ILE A 21 -3.77 6.62 -13.68
C ILE A 21 -2.30 6.31 -13.44
N LYS A 22 -1.43 6.86 -14.29
CA LYS A 22 0.00 6.95 -13.99
C LYS A 22 0.16 7.90 -12.80
N LEU A 23 -0.22 7.47 -11.59
CA LEU A 23 0.41 8.05 -10.41
C LEU A 23 1.90 7.73 -10.56
N PRO A 24 2.81 8.69 -10.35
CA PRO A 24 4.22 8.35 -10.23
C PRO A 24 4.29 7.20 -9.23
N GLU A 25 4.80 6.03 -9.68
CA GLU A 25 4.97 4.90 -8.79
C GLU A 25 5.85 5.41 -7.65
N PRO A 26 5.31 5.50 -6.41
CA PRO A 26 6.13 5.96 -5.31
C PRO A 26 7.29 4.99 -5.22
N GLU A 27 8.52 5.49 -5.24
CA GLU A 27 9.64 4.63 -4.91
C GLU A 27 9.43 4.15 -3.48
N PHE A 28 9.34 2.84 -3.30
CA PHE A 28 9.19 2.23 -1.98
C PHE A 28 10.56 1.74 -1.52
N CYS A 29 10.94 2.15 -0.32
CA CYS A 29 12.17 1.75 0.34
C CYS A 29 11.84 0.76 1.48
N MET A 30 12.77 -0.18 1.69
CA MET A 30 12.71 -1.11 2.82
C MET A 30 13.61 -0.56 3.93
N TYR A 31 12.99 -0.08 5.01
CA TYR A 31 13.69 0.46 6.16
C TYR A 31 13.82 -0.60 7.26
N TYR A 32 14.99 -0.68 7.87
CA TYR A 32 15.23 -1.56 9.00
C TYR A 32 15.10 -0.80 10.32
N CYS A 33 14.09 -1.15 11.10
CA CYS A 33 13.71 -0.49 12.34
C CYS A 33 13.72 -1.49 13.50
N ASN A 34 14.76 -1.45 14.36
CA ASN A 34 14.85 -2.25 15.58
C ASN A 34 14.47 -3.75 15.40
N GLY A 35 14.89 -4.37 14.30
CA GLY A 35 14.56 -5.78 14.00
C GLY A 35 13.37 -6.01 13.07
N THR A 36 12.63 -4.96 12.72
CA THR A 36 11.46 -5.03 11.80
C THR A 36 11.78 -4.36 10.47
N VAL A 37 11.37 -4.99 9.36
CA VAL A 37 11.43 -4.39 8.03
C VAL A 37 10.13 -3.64 7.76
N VAL A 38 10.23 -2.35 7.44
CA VAL A 38 9.10 -1.46 7.13
C VAL A 38 9.16 -1.06 5.65
N CYS A 39 8.09 -1.29 4.91
CA CYS A 39 7.92 -0.82 3.54
C CYS A 39 7.20 0.53 3.55
N ALA A 40 7.87 1.59 3.09
CA ALA A 40 7.34 2.96 3.04
C ALA A 40 7.87 3.71 1.81
N THR A 41 7.28 4.86 1.48
CA THR A 41 7.82 5.75 0.45
C THR A 41 9.24 6.16 0.81
N CYS A 42 10.16 6.08 -0.14
CA CYS A 42 11.53 6.55 0.01
C CYS A 42 11.54 8.03 0.40
N SER A 43 12.19 8.34 1.51
CA SER A 43 12.35 9.68 2.06
C SER A 43 13.63 9.72 2.90
N ASP A 44 14.38 10.82 2.78
CA ASP A 44 15.56 11.10 3.62
C ASP A 44 15.17 11.42 5.07
N ASP A 45 13.94 11.86 5.30
CA ASP A 45 13.37 12.18 6.60
C ASP A 45 12.60 11.01 7.24
N PHE A 46 12.72 9.80 6.66
CA PHE A 46 12.06 8.63 7.21
C PHE A 46 12.48 8.38 8.66
N LYS A 47 11.49 8.27 9.55
CA LYS A 47 11.69 7.89 10.94
C LYS A 47 10.99 6.57 11.19
N CYS A 48 11.72 5.65 11.81
CA CYS A 48 11.13 4.42 12.29
C CYS A 48 9.96 4.75 13.23
N PRO A 49 8.81 4.07 13.08
CA PRO A 49 7.74 4.22 14.04
C PRO A 49 8.26 3.76 15.41
N ASP A 50 8.09 4.60 16.43
CA ASP A 50 8.37 4.24 17.81
C ASP A 50 7.37 3.18 18.25
N ASN A 51 7.70 1.91 17.97
CA ASN A 51 6.92 0.76 18.41
C ASN A 51 7.18 0.45 19.90
N THR A 52 7.33 1.47 20.74
CA THR A 52 7.09 1.33 22.18
C THR A 52 5.58 1.19 22.37
N MET A 53 5.09 -0.02 22.14
CA MET A 53 3.78 -0.47 22.63
C MET A 53 3.78 -0.51 24.15
#